data_AF-A0A820PIM7-F1
#
_entry.id   AF-A0A820PIM7-F1
#
_cell.length_a   1.000
_cell.length_b   1.000
_cell.length_c   1.000
_cell.angle_alpha   90.00
_cell.angle_beta   90.00
_cell.angle_gamma   90.00
#
_symmetry.space_group_name_H-M   'P 1'
#
loop_
_entity.id
_entity.type
_entity.pdbx_description
1 polymer ?
#
loop_
_entity_poly.entity_id
_entity_poly.type
_entity_poly.pdbx_seq_one_letter_code
_entity_poly.pdbx_strand_id
1 'polypeptide(L)'
;MTPINNNGFLGEVERVDFALMSAALSNYNVFYQSGENAHGGVLVMMRKDISAVRVSCSLPSICVLDLQFDQTIRLIAMYAPESKTRN
;
A
#
# COMPACT_ATOMS: atom_id res chain seq x y z
N MET A 1 -11.28 -26.93 3.30
CA MET A 1 -10.28 -25.99 2.77
C MET A 1 -11.00 -24.78 2.24
N THR A 2 -10.95 -23.68 2.98
CA THR A 2 -11.54 -22.38 2.58
C THR A 2 -10.56 -21.68 1.63
N PRO A 3 -11.01 -21.00 0.56
CA PRO A 3 -10.09 -20.32 -0.34
C PRO A 3 -9.47 -19.11 0.35
N ILE A 4 -8.18 -18.88 0.08
CA ILE A 4 -7.51 -17.64 0.41
C ILE A 4 -8.12 -16.55 -0.49
N ASN A 5 -8.99 -15.72 0.08
CA ASN A 5 -9.48 -14.53 -0.60
C ASN A 5 -8.35 -13.50 -0.60
N ASN A 6 -7.67 -13.37 -1.73
CA ASN A 6 -6.69 -12.32 -1.98
C ASN A 6 -7.40 -10.95 -2.04
N ASN A 7 -7.63 -10.34 -0.87
CA ASN A 7 -8.32 -9.06 -0.73
C ASN A 7 -7.40 -7.83 -0.83
N GLY A 8 -6.11 -8.02 -1.16
CA GLY A 8 -5.13 -6.95 -1.27
C GLY A 8 -4.47 -6.95 -2.64
N PHE A 9 -4.41 -5.78 -3.27
CA PHE A 9 -3.59 -5.53 -4.46
C PHE A 9 -2.40 -4.65 -4.06
N LEU A 10 -1.20 -5.06 -4.44
CA LEU A 10 0.06 -4.34 -4.29
C LEU A 10 0.56 -3.98 -5.69
N GLY A 11 0.88 -2.71 -5.93
CA GLY A 11 1.37 -2.25 -7.23
C GLY A 11 2.36 -1.09 -7.10
N GLU A 12 3.30 -1.06 -8.04
CA GLU A 12 4.17 0.07 -8.33
C GLU A 12 3.37 1.14 -9.08
N VAL A 13 3.58 2.42 -8.75
CA VAL A 13 2.85 3.52 -9.41
C VAL A 13 3.78 4.70 -9.67
N GLU A 14 3.96 5.05 -10.95
CA GLU A 14 4.71 6.24 -11.37
C GLU A 14 3.93 7.54 -11.06
N ARG A 15 2.62 7.58 -11.37
CA ARG A 15 1.72 8.69 -11.03
C ARG A 15 0.34 8.16 -10.68
N VAL A 16 -0.13 8.45 -9.46
CA VAL A 16 -1.47 8.06 -9.02
C VAL A 16 -2.45 9.18 -9.42
N ASP A 17 -3.34 8.91 -10.38
CA ASP A 17 -4.52 9.74 -10.59
C ASP A 17 -5.61 9.35 -9.57
N PHE A 18 -5.60 10.04 -8.43
CA PHE A 18 -6.53 9.78 -7.34
C PHE A 18 -8.00 10.00 -7.74
N ALA A 19 -8.28 10.86 -8.73
CA ALA A 19 -9.65 11.12 -9.16
C ALA A 19 -10.24 9.90 -9.90
N LEU A 20 -9.47 9.34 -10.83
CA LEU A 20 -9.84 8.11 -11.55
C LEU A 20 -9.96 6.91 -10.59
N MET A 21 -9.03 6.77 -9.65
CA MET A 21 -9.08 5.68 -8.66
C MET A 21 -10.28 5.80 -7.72
N SER A 22 -10.65 7.02 -7.30
CA SER A 22 -11.81 7.21 -6.40
C SER A 22 -13.13 6.77 -7.04
N ALA A 23 -13.27 6.91 -8.36
CA ALA A 23 -14.46 6.53 -9.10
C ALA A 23 -14.54 5.01 -9.32
N ALA A 24 -13.42 4.37 -9.70
CA ALA A 24 -13.38 2.93 -9.98
C ALA A 24 -13.29 2.06 -8.71
N LEU A 25 -12.74 2.59 -7.61
CA LEU A 25 -12.41 1.84 -6.40
C LEU A 25 -13.01 2.49 -5.16
N SER A 26 -14.25 2.96 -5.28
CA SER A 26 -14.99 3.66 -4.21
C SER A 26 -15.15 2.83 -2.93
N ASN A 27 -14.98 1.51 -2.99
CA ASN A 27 -15.04 0.60 -1.85
C ASN A 27 -13.69 0.41 -1.12
N TYR A 28 -12.66 1.15 -1.51
CA TYR A 28 -11.32 1.06 -0.92
C TYR A 28 -10.88 2.38 -0.29
N ASN A 29 -10.17 2.27 0.83
CA ASN A 29 -9.28 3.28 1.37
C ASN A 29 -7.91 3.14 0.69
N VAL A 30 -7.27 4.26 0.38
CA VAL A 30 -6.00 4.29 -0.34
C VAL A 30 -4.93 4.88 0.57
N PHE A 31 -3.81 4.16 0.70
CA PHE A 31 -2.62 4.59 1.44
C PHE A 31 -1.45 4.68 0.47
N TYR A 32 -0.85 5.86 0.36
CA TYR A 32 0.28 6.10 -0.53
C TYR A 32 1.52 6.48 0.28
N GLN A 33 2.67 5.95 -0.11
CA GLN A 33 3.99 6.45 0.29
C GLN A 33 4.79 6.75 -0.97
N SER A 34 5.25 8.00 -1.11
CA SER A 34 6.15 8.36 -2.21
C SER A 34 7.50 7.67 -2.07
N GLY A 35 8.10 7.32 -3.21
CA GLY A 35 9.48 6.87 -3.28
C GLY A 35 10.50 8.01 -3.24
N GLU A 36 11.77 7.68 -3.43
CA GLU A 36 12.87 8.66 -3.51
C GLU A 36 12.83 9.52 -4.78
N ASN A 37 12.16 9.03 -5.83
CA ASN A 37 12.10 9.68 -7.15
C ASN A 37 10.65 9.68 -7.70
N ALA A 38 10.45 10.36 -8.82
CA ALA A 38 9.15 10.50 -9.47
C ALA A 38 8.58 9.19 -10.05
N HIS A 39 9.37 8.11 -10.05
CA HIS A 39 8.99 6.81 -10.63
C HIS A 39 8.77 5.75 -9.54
N GLY A 40 8.90 6.12 -8.26
CA GLY A 40 8.84 5.19 -7.14
C GLY A 40 7.71 5.52 -6.16
N GLY A 41 7.24 4.48 -5.48
CA GLY A 41 6.28 4.62 -4.40
C GLY A 41 5.53 3.33 -4.15
N VAL A 42 4.81 3.31 -3.04
CA VAL A 42 3.96 2.18 -2.67
C VAL A 42 2.53 2.68 -2.54
N LEU A 43 1.64 2.03 -3.28
CA LEU A 43 0.20 2.16 -3.13
C LEU A 43 -0.34 0.91 -2.44
N VAL A 44 -1.03 1.09 -1.32
CA VAL A 44 -1.80 0.02 -0.66
C VAL A 44 -3.27 0.40 -0.70
N MET A 45 -4.09 -0.51 -1.20
CA MET A 45 -5.53 -0.36 -1.22
C MET A 45 -6.13 -1.34 -0.23
N MET A 46 -6.96 -0.82 0.68
CA MET A 46 -7.63 -1.59 1.71
C MET A 46 -9.13 -1.45 1.55
N ARG A 47 -9.90 -2.55 1.57
CA ARG A 47 -11.36 -2.42 1.53
C ARG A 47 -11.85 -1.59 2.72
N LYS A 48 -12.90 -0.79 2.51
CA LYS A 48 -13.46 0.10 3.56
C LYS A 48 -14.01 -0.63 4.79
N ASP A 49 -14.33 -1.92 4.65
CA ASP A 49 -14.76 -2.77 5.76
C ASP A 49 -13.60 -3.34 6.59
N ILE A 50 -12.34 -3.13 6.16
CA ILE A 50 -11.15 -3.48 6.93
C ILE A 50 -10.61 -2.21 7.58
N SER A 51 -10.64 -2.18 8.91
CA SER A 51 -10.06 -1.08 9.69
C SER A 51 -8.54 -1.13 9.62
N ALA A 52 -7.94 -0.08 9.09
CA ALA A 52 -6.50 0.05 8.92
C ALA A 52 -6.04 1.45 9.34
N VAL A 53 -4.97 1.51 10.13
CA VAL A 53 -4.37 2.76 10.60
C VAL A 53 -2.98 2.88 10.01
N ARG A 54 -2.64 4.08 9.52
CA ARG A 54 -1.30 4.37 9.03
C ARG A 54 -0.33 4.47 10.20
N VAL A 55 0.75 3.69 10.14
CA VAL A 55 1.89 3.84 11.05
C VAL A 55 2.88 4.82 10.43
N SER A 56 3.38 5.75 11.24
CA SER A 56 4.39 6.71 10.80
C SER A 56 5.67 5.99 10.39
N CYS A 57 6.16 6.27 9.18
CA CYS A 57 7.40 5.75 8.64
C CYS A 57 8.04 6.84 7.78
N SER A 58 9.29 7.17 8.06
CA SER A 58 10.05 8.19 7.32
C SER A 58 10.77 7.63 6.10
N LEU A 59 10.79 6.29 5.93
CA LEU A 59 11.49 5.67 4.81
C LEU A 59 10.66 5.82 3.53
N PRO A 60 11.27 6.33 2.44
CA PRO A 60 10.61 6.39 1.16
C PRO A 60 10.30 4.97 0.66
N SER A 61 9.30 4.83 -0.19
CA SER A 61 8.88 3.52 -0.74
C SER A 61 8.49 2.47 0.30
N ILE A 62 8.16 2.86 1.55
CA ILE A 62 7.68 1.95 2.59
C ILE A 62 6.36 2.45 3.19
N CYS A 63 5.30 1.67 3.01
CA CYS A 63 3.98 1.90 3.59
C CYS A 63 3.73 0.90 4.73
N VAL A 64 3.48 1.39 5.94
CA VAL A 64 3.18 0.55 7.11
C VAL A 64 1.76 0.81 7.59
N LEU A 65 0.96 -0.25 7.69
CA LEU A 65 -0.41 -0.21 8.18
C LEU A 65 -0.61 -1.21 9.32
N ASP A 66 -1.32 -0.79 10.36
CA ASP A 66 -1.83 -1.69 11.39
C ASP A 66 -3.30 -1.99 11.09
N LEU A 67 -3.60 -3.25 10.81
CA LEU A 67 -4.95 -3.75 10.57
C LEU A 67 -5.58 -4.15 11.91
N GLN A 68 -6.75 -3.59 12.19
CA GLN A 68 -7.45 -3.77 13.47
C GLN A 68 -8.39 -4.98 13.38
N PHE A 69 -7.87 -6.15 13.73
CA PHE A 69 -8.63 -7.36 14.01
C PHE A 69 -8.51 -7.71 15.51
N ASP A 70 -9.02 -8.86 15.94
CA ASP A 70 -8.85 -9.38 17.31
C ASP A 70 -7.38 -9.44 17.73
N GLN A 71 -6.49 -9.70 16.78
CA GLN A 71 -5.05 -9.48 16.90
C GLN A 71 -4.62 -8.47 15.83
N THR A 72 -3.86 -7.46 16.23
CA THR A 72 -3.33 -6.48 15.28
C THR A 72 -2.40 -7.17 14.29
N ILE A 73 -2.69 -7.04 12.99
CA ILE A 73 -1.80 -7.51 11.92
C ILE A 73 -1.10 -6.29 11.34
N ARG A 74 0.23 -6.30 11.35
CA ARG A 74 1.04 -5.25 10.71
C ARG A 74 1.34 -5.63 9.27
N LEU A 75 0.87 -4.81 8.34
CA LEU A 75 1.19 -4.90 6.93
C LEU A 75 2.32 -3.91 6.60
N ILE A 76 3.41 -4.41 6.04
CA ILE A 76 4.53 -3.59 5.54
C ILE A 76 4.62 -3.84 4.05
N ALA A 77 4.28 -2.82 3.26
CA ALA A 77 4.43 -2.84 1.82
C ALA A 77 5.65 -2.00 1.45
N MET A 78 6.56 -2.59 0.67
CA MET A 78 7.78 -1.94 0.23
C MET A 78 7.96 -2.08 -1.27
N TYR A 79 8.47 -1.04 -1.90
CA TYR A 79 8.94 -1.08 -3.27
C TYR A 79 10.46 -0.97 -3.27
N ALA A 80 11.13 -2.02 -3.71
CA ALA A 80 12.58 -2.10 -3.84
C ALA A 80 12.91 -2.25 -5.34
N PRO A 81 13.27 -1.16 -6.04
CA PRO A 81 13.58 -1.23 -7.46
C PRO A 81 14.77 -2.15 -7.71
N GLU A 82 14.73 -2.93 -8.79
CA GLU A 82 15.90 -3.66 -9.27
C GLU A 82 16.99 -2.65 -9.64
N SER A 83 18.17 -2.78 -9.00
CA SER A 83 19.39 -1.97 -9.17
C SER A 83 19.48 -0.63 -8.41
N LYS A 84 19.76 -0.73 -7.11
CA LYS A 84 21.05 -0.24 -6.62
C LYS A 84 21.80 -1.42 -6.04
N THR A 85 22.50 -2.17 -6.89
CA THR A 85 23.66 -2.93 -6.43
C THR A 85 24.49 -1.93 -5.62
N ARG A 86 24.61 -2.13 -4.31
CA ARG A 86 25.57 -1.38 -3.50
C ARG A 86 26.94 -1.67 -4.12
N ASN A 87 27.48 -0.69 -4.85
CA ASN A 87 28.92 -0.62 -5.06
C ASN A 87 29.57 -0.19 -3.74
#